data_AF-A0A949WAY0-F1
#
_entry.id   AF-A0A949WAY0-F1
#
_cell.length_a   1.000
_cell.length_b   1.000
_cell.length_c   1.000
_cell.angle_alpha   90.00
_cell.angle_beta   90.00
_cell.angle_gamma   90.00
#
_symmetry.space_group_name_H-M   'P 1'
#
loop_
_entity.id
_entity.type
_entity.pdbx_description
1 polymer ?
#
loop_
_entity_poly.entity_id
_entity_poly.type
_entity_poly.pdbx_seq_one_letter_code
_entity_poly.pdbx_strand_id
1 'polypeptide(L)'
;MKINVHCLVVRTALALVAGASLGAAPLRAADDIENLFRMGRAAYYKGDLEQAHQLLSMVEAQNPRHQETRILLADVRMKLRATGTSLKKKYQGVMISRIEFADVTLQEALEGLRALSKNASGGQVVPNFIVTDTKVAGNKVSLNLTDVPLTTAIDYVARVAGARASYDQHAVMFTSAAGG
;
A
#
# COMPACT_ATOMS: atom_id res chain seq x y z
N MET A 1 20.22 -82.58 -13.12
CA MET A 1 18.99 -83.31 -13.49
C MET A 1 18.52 -84.12 -12.29
N LYS A 2 17.47 -83.63 -11.59
CA LYS A 2 16.48 -84.37 -10.78
C LYS A 2 15.72 -83.35 -9.92
N ILE A 3 14.53 -83.03 -10.42
CA ILE A 3 13.45 -82.34 -9.73
C ILE A 3 12.82 -83.35 -8.79
N ASN A 4 12.52 -82.96 -7.55
CA ASN A 4 11.52 -83.64 -6.74
C ASN A 4 10.66 -82.62 -6.01
N VAL A 5 9.38 -82.91 -6.04
CA VAL A 5 8.23 -82.03 -5.87
C VAL A 5 7.39 -82.59 -4.71
N HIS A 6 6.73 -81.68 -4.00
CA HIS A 6 5.62 -81.87 -3.05
C HIS A 6 5.89 -82.54 -1.69
N CYS A 7 5.64 -81.78 -0.62
CA CYS A 7 4.73 -82.24 0.44
C CYS A 7 4.15 -81.06 1.25
N LEU A 8 2.81 -81.02 1.32
CA LEU A 8 1.97 -80.64 2.46
C LEU A 8 2.24 -79.29 3.16
N VAL A 9 1.46 -78.24 2.85
CA VAL A 9 0.31 -77.74 3.62
C VAL A 9 0.55 -77.68 5.14
N VAL A 10 0.28 -76.51 5.74
CA VAL A 10 -0.48 -76.28 7.00
C VAL A 10 0.17 -75.22 7.92
N ARG A 11 -0.60 -74.15 8.16
CA ARG A 11 -0.67 -73.25 9.35
C ARG A 11 0.30 -72.07 9.50
N THR A 12 -0.22 -70.91 9.10
CA THR A 12 -0.48 -69.72 9.97
C THR A 12 0.45 -69.46 11.15
N ALA A 13 1.24 -68.39 11.05
CA ALA A 13 1.44 -67.44 12.14
C ALA A 13 1.72 -66.05 11.55
N LEU A 14 0.66 -65.24 11.48
CA LEU A 14 0.72 -63.81 11.20
C LEU A 14 1.26 -63.11 12.46
N ALA A 15 2.58 -62.89 12.52
CA ALA A 15 3.17 -62.03 13.54
C ALA A 15 2.98 -60.57 13.13
N LEU A 16 1.90 -59.97 13.62
CA LEU A 16 1.58 -58.56 13.45
C LEU A 16 2.51 -57.74 14.35
N VAL A 17 3.68 -57.38 13.82
CA VAL A 17 4.55 -56.37 14.44
C VAL A 17 3.90 -55.02 14.21
N ALA A 18 3.01 -54.61 15.12
CA ALA A 18 2.56 -53.24 15.25
C ALA A 18 3.71 -52.40 15.83
N GLY A 19 4.71 -52.14 15.01
CA GLY A 19 5.74 -51.15 15.29
C GLY A 19 5.11 -49.78 15.21
N ALA A 20 4.97 -49.12 16.36
CA ALA A 20 4.60 -47.72 16.46
C ALA A 20 5.66 -46.86 15.75
N SER A 21 5.43 -46.51 14.48
CA SER A 21 6.14 -45.41 13.84
C SER A 21 5.47 -44.11 14.27
N LEU A 22 6.10 -43.45 15.24
CA LEU A 22 5.87 -42.06 15.62
C LEU A 22 5.68 -41.18 14.38
N GLY A 23 4.62 -40.36 14.39
CA GLY A 23 4.42 -39.29 13.43
C GLY A 23 5.55 -38.26 13.53
N ALA A 24 6.56 -38.39 12.67
CA ALA A 24 7.56 -37.37 12.42
C ALA A 24 7.08 -36.46 11.28
N ALA A 25 6.12 -35.58 11.57
CA ALA A 25 5.65 -34.57 10.61
C ALA A 25 5.52 -33.11 11.11
N PRO A 26 5.63 -32.74 12.41
CA PRO A 26 5.44 -31.33 12.78
C PRO A 26 6.71 -30.46 12.72
N LEU A 27 7.91 -31.04 12.73
CA LEU A 27 9.16 -30.25 12.89
C LEU A 27 9.53 -29.44 11.63
N ARG A 28 9.42 -30.01 10.43
CA ARG A 28 9.84 -29.32 9.20
C ARG A 28 8.95 -28.12 8.86
N ALA A 29 7.64 -28.25 9.04
CA ALA A 29 6.69 -27.17 8.76
C ALA A 29 6.86 -25.98 9.72
N ALA A 30 7.23 -26.24 10.98
CA ALA A 30 7.50 -25.18 11.96
C ALA A 30 8.77 -24.39 11.62
N ASP A 31 9.84 -25.08 11.20
CA ASP A 31 11.10 -24.44 10.78
C ASP A 31 10.91 -23.56 9.53
N ASP A 32 10.08 -23.99 8.58
CA ASP A 32 9.77 -23.25 7.36
C ASP A 32 8.98 -21.96 7.65
N ILE A 33 8.02 -22.01 8.59
CA ILE A 33 7.25 -20.84 9.03
C ILE A 33 8.14 -19.79 9.70
N GLU A 34 9.04 -20.22 10.59
CA GLU A 34 9.96 -19.31 11.29
C GLU A 34 10.94 -18.65 10.32
N ASN A 35 11.44 -19.39 9.32
CA ASN A 35 12.31 -18.83 8.30
C ASN A 35 11.58 -17.80 7.43
N LEU A 36 10.35 -18.08 6.99
CA LEU A 36 9.53 -17.11 6.26
C LEU A 36 9.27 -15.85 7.09
N PHE A 37 8.98 -16.01 8.38
CA PHE A 37 8.77 -14.89 9.29
C PHE A 37 10.04 -14.04 9.44
N ARG A 38 11.20 -14.68 9.67
CA ARG A 38 12.50 -14.00 9.74
C ARG A 38 12.82 -13.20 8.47
N MET A 39 12.57 -13.78 7.29
CA MET A 39 12.77 -13.11 6.02
C MET A 39 11.82 -11.92 5.85
N GLY A 40 10.53 -12.08 6.16
CA GLY A 40 9.55 -11.00 6.09
C GLY A 40 9.86 -9.85 7.05
N ARG A 41 10.30 -10.17 8.27
CA ARG A 41 10.74 -9.19 9.26
C ARG A 41 12.01 -8.44 8.81
N ALA A 42 12.97 -9.15 8.21
CA ALA A 42 14.17 -8.52 7.65
C ALA A 42 13.83 -7.58 6.49
N ALA A 43 12.92 -7.96 5.59
CA ALA A 43 12.44 -7.12 4.50
C ALA A 43 11.75 -5.84 5.04
N TYR A 44 10.92 -5.98 6.07
CA TYR A 44 10.27 -4.86 6.74
C TYR A 44 11.27 -3.84 7.28
N TYR A 45 12.29 -4.29 8.02
CA TYR A 45 13.30 -3.38 8.58
C TYR A 45 14.21 -2.76 7.51
N LYS A 46 14.34 -3.40 6.35
CA LYS A 46 15.02 -2.82 5.17
C LYS A 46 14.16 -1.79 4.43
N GLY A 47 12.88 -1.64 4.79
CA GLY A 47 11.93 -0.75 4.11
C GLY A 47 11.31 -1.34 2.84
N ASP A 48 11.58 -2.61 2.51
CA ASP A 48 10.94 -3.31 1.40
C ASP A 48 9.56 -3.83 1.84
N LEU A 49 8.59 -2.91 1.84
CA LEU A 49 7.24 -3.16 2.32
C LEU A 49 6.48 -4.17 1.45
N GLU A 50 6.75 -4.23 0.14
CA GLU A 50 6.09 -5.19 -0.75
C GLU A 50 6.56 -6.62 -0.48
N GLN A 51 7.87 -6.82 -0.39
CA GLN A 51 8.44 -8.13 -0.06
C GLN A 51 8.05 -8.56 1.36
N ALA A 52 8.05 -7.64 2.32
CA ALA A 52 7.57 -7.89 3.68
C ALA A 52 6.11 -8.36 3.68
N HIS A 53 5.24 -7.69 2.92
CA HIS A 53 3.83 -8.08 2.81
C HIS A 53 3.65 -9.48 2.25
N GLN A 54 4.38 -9.82 1.19
CA GLN A 54 4.31 -11.14 0.55
C GLN A 54 4.71 -12.26 1.52
N LEU A 55 5.89 -12.16 2.12
CA LEU A 55 6.43 -13.19 3.02
C LEU A 55 5.59 -13.35 4.29
N LEU A 56 5.17 -12.25 4.91
CA LEU A 56 4.33 -12.29 6.11
C LEU A 56 2.90 -12.77 5.81
N SER A 57 2.36 -12.53 4.61
CA SER A 57 1.07 -13.09 4.21
C SER A 57 1.13 -14.61 4.03
N MET A 58 2.26 -15.15 3.57
CA MET A 58 2.48 -16.60 3.52
C MET A 58 2.50 -17.21 4.94
N VAL A 59 3.14 -16.52 5.89
CA VAL A 59 3.12 -16.93 7.31
C VAL A 59 1.71 -16.89 7.90
N GLU A 60 0.93 -15.84 7.62
CA GLU A 60 -0.47 -15.72 8.06
C GLU A 60 -1.35 -16.85 7.48
N ALA A 61 -1.13 -17.23 6.22
CA ALA A 61 -1.86 -18.31 5.57
C ALA A 61 -1.56 -19.69 6.19
N GLN A 62 -0.32 -19.92 6.64
CA GLN A 62 0.10 -21.19 7.26
C GLN A 62 -0.18 -21.24 8.76
N ASN A 63 -0.03 -20.13 9.47
CA ASN A 63 -0.32 -20.01 10.90
C ASN A 63 -1.08 -18.69 11.20
N PRO A 64 -2.42 -18.72 11.11
CA PRO A 64 -3.26 -17.55 11.40
C PRO A 64 -3.18 -17.05 12.85
N ARG A 65 -2.63 -17.85 13.78
CA ARG A 65 -2.47 -17.50 15.20
C ARG A 65 -1.10 -16.92 15.54
N HIS A 66 -0.19 -16.78 14.57
CA HIS A 66 1.13 -16.20 14.78
C HIS A 66 1.01 -14.70 15.13
N GLN A 67 1.14 -14.37 16.41
CA GLN A 67 0.87 -13.01 16.92
C GLN A 67 1.78 -11.95 16.29
N GLU A 68 3.09 -12.22 16.21
CA GLU A 68 4.05 -11.27 15.66
C GLU A 68 3.78 -10.95 14.19
N THR A 69 3.45 -11.97 13.38
CA THR A 69 3.10 -11.78 11.97
C THR A 69 1.88 -10.90 11.83
N ARG A 70 0.83 -11.13 12.63
CA ARG A 70 -0.39 -10.32 12.56
C ARG A 70 -0.13 -8.85 12.85
N ILE A 71 0.67 -8.57 13.88
CA ILE A 71 1.03 -7.19 14.25
C ILE A 71 1.86 -6.55 13.14
N LEU A 72 2.90 -7.23 12.68
CA LEU A 72 3.83 -6.69 11.70
C LEU A 72 3.17 -6.50 10.32
N LEU A 73 2.36 -7.48 9.90
CA LEU A 73 1.61 -7.43 8.64
C LEU A 73 0.54 -6.34 8.66
N ALA A 74 -0.08 -6.06 9.82
CA ALA A 74 -0.98 -4.92 9.95
C ALA A 74 -0.25 -3.60 9.71
N ASP A 75 0.92 -3.40 10.30
CA ASP A 75 1.73 -2.19 10.07
C ASP A 75 2.21 -2.09 8.62
N VAL A 76 2.71 -3.18 8.03
CA VAL A 76 3.08 -3.24 6.60
C VAL A 76 1.91 -2.84 5.71
N ARG A 77 0.71 -3.38 5.96
CA ARG A 77 -0.50 -3.02 5.19
C ARG A 77 -0.84 -1.54 5.34
N MET A 78 -0.68 -0.95 6.53
CA MET A 78 -0.88 0.48 6.72
C MET A 78 0.14 1.31 5.94
N LYS A 79 1.43 0.97 6.03
CA LYS A 79 2.50 1.68 5.31
C LYS A 79 2.35 1.53 3.80
N LEU A 80 2.05 0.34 3.30
CA LEU A 80 1.74 0.12 1.88
C LEU A 80 0.52 0.88 1.39
N ARG A 81 -0.51 1.09 2.23
CA ARG A 81 -1.65 1.95 1.86
C ARG A 81 -1.24 3.43 1.79
N ALA A 82 -0.40 3.89 2.71
CA ALA A 82 0.18 5.23 2.66
C ALA A 82 1.07 5.43 1.41
N THR A 83 1.83 4.41 1.02
CA THR A 83 2.71 4.43 -0.16
C THR A 83 1.97 4.19 -1.48
N GLY A 84 0.97 3.30 -1.48
CA GLY A 84 0.34 2.71 -2.67
C GLY A 84 -0.69 3.60 -3.37
N THR A 85 -1.28 4.56 -2.67
CA THR A 85 -2.11 5.59 -3.30
C THR A 85 -1.81 6.93 -2.69
N SER A 86 -0.62 7.47 -2.99
CA SER A 86 -0.27 8.84 -2.63
C SER A 86 -1.40 9.78 -3.06
N LEU A 87 -1.71 10.77 -2.22
CA LEU A 87 -2.76 11.76 -2.49
C LEU A 87 -2.60 12.36 -3.90
N LYS A 88 -1.35 12.56 -4.32
CA LYS A 88 -0.97 12.96 -5.67
C LYS A 88 -1.51 12.03 -6.76
N LYS A 89 -1.37 10.70 -6.63
CA LYS A 89 -1.93 9.74 -7.60
C LYS A 89 -3.45 9.83 -7.69
N LYS A 90 -4.14 10.00 -6.56
CA LYS A 90 -5.61 10.18 -6.55
C LYS A 90 -6.03 11.41 -7.34
N TYR A 91 -5.31 12.51 -7.16
CA TYR A 91 -5.63 13.78 -7.82
C TYR A 91 -5.24 13.77 -9.29
N GLN A 92 -4.19 13.03 -9.66
CA GLN A 92 -3.74 12.94 -11.05
C GLN A 92 -4.79 12.33 -11.98
N GLY A 93 -5.66 11.45 -11.48
CA GLY A 93 -6.74 10.85 -12.25
C GLY A 93 -7.95 11.75 -12.48
N VAL A 94 -8.01 12.93 -11.84
CA VAL A 94 -9.12 13.88 -11.99
C VAL A 94 -8.77 14.90 -13.07
N MET A 95 -9.49 14.84 -14.20
CA MET A 95 -9.33 15.79 -15.30
C MET A 95 -10.31 16.95 -15.14
N ILE A 96 -9.80 18.19 -15.20
CA ILE A 96 -10.62 19.40 -15.15
C ILE A 96 -10.66 20.01 -16.54
N SER A 97 -11.87 20.06 -17.13
CA SER A 97 -12.07 20.51 -18.51
C SER A 97 -11.71 21.98 -18.73
N ARG A 98 -12.03 22.85 -17.77
CA ARG A 98 -11.72 24.27 -17.86
C ARG A 98 -11.51 24.88 -16.47
N ILE A 99 -10.48 25.71 -16.36
CA ILE A 99 -10.20 26.53 -15.18
C ILE A 99 -9.91 27.93 -15.68
N GLU A 100 -10.64 28.89 -15.14
CA GLU A 100 -10.49 30.30 -15.50
C GLU A 100 -10.58 31.14 -14.23
N PHE A 101 -9.42 31.64 -13.81
CA PHE A 101 -9.29 32.56 -12.70
C PHE A 101 -8.74 33.88 -13.22
N ALA A 102 -9.36 34.98 -12.79
CA ALA A 102 -8.97 36.33 -13.16
C ALA A 102 -8.86 37.19 -11.90
N ASP A 103 -7.63 37.52 -11.51
CA ASP A 103 -7.31 38.37 -10.37
C ASP A 103 -7.95 37.94 -9.04
N VAL A 104 -8.06 36.62 -8.82
CA VAL A 104 -8.57 36.05 -7.57
C VAL A 104 -7.43 35.84 -6.58
N THR A 105 -7.71 35.86 -5.29
CA THR A 105 -6.72 35.47 -4.27
C THR A 105 -6.39 33.98 -4.35
N LEU A 106 -5.23 33.58 -3.85
CA LEU A 106 -4.87 32.15 -3.74
C LEU A 106 -5.96 31.37 -3.00
N GLN A 107 -6.50 31.92 -1.91
CA GLN A 107 -7.55 31.26 -1.15
C GLN A 107 -8.81 31.00 -1.99
N GLU A 108 -9.29 32.01 -2.74
CA GLU A 108 -10.42 31.87 -3.65
C GLU A 108 -10.13 30.87 -4.79
N ALA A 109 -8.91 30.89 -5.35
CA ALA A 109 -8.49 29.92 -6.36
C ALA A 109 -8.53 28.47 -5.84
N LEU A 110 -8.10 28.25 -4.58
CA LEU A 110 -8.13 26.93 -3.95
C LEU A 110 -9.55 26.45 -3.65
N GLU A 111 -10.43 27.36 -3.22
CA GLU A 111 -11.86 27.06 -3.06
C GLU A 111 -12.52 26.72 -4.40
N GLY A 112 -12.23 27.49 -5.45
CA GLY A 112 -12.66 27.21 -6.81
C GLY A 112 -12.16 25.86 -7.31
N LEU A 113 -10.88 25.55 -7.14
CA LEU A 113 -10.31 24.24 -7.46
C LEU A 113 -10.99 23.10 -6.71
N ARG A 114 -11.32 23.30 -5.43
CA ARG A 114 -12.02 22.28 -4.62
C ARG A 114 -13.40 21.97 -5.20
N ALA A 115 -14.15 23.00 -5.61
CA ALA A 115 -15.45 22.84 -6.25
C ALA A 115 -15.33 22.15 -7.63
N LEU A 116 -14.38 22.58 -8.46
CA LEU A 116 -14.14 21.98 -9.78
C LEU A 116 -13.75 20.50 -9.68
N SER A 117 -12.88 20.17 -8.73
CA SER A 117 -12.45 18.79 -8.46
C SER A 117 -13.62 17.90 -8.02
N LYS A 118 -14.47 18.43 -7.13
CA LYS A 118 -15.67 17.74 -6.67
C LYS A 118 -16.60 17.44 -7.84
N ASN A 119 -16.83 18.42 -8.71
CA ASN A 119 -17.71 18.26 -9.87
C ASN A 119 -17.13 17.27 -10.89
N ALA A 120 -15.85 17.42 -11.25
CA ALA A 120 -15.18 16.56 -12.23
C ALA A 120 -15.06 15.09 -11.78
N SER A 121 -15.01 14.84 -10.48
CA SER A 121 -14.92 13.49 -9.91
C SER A 121 -16.26 12.91 -9.45
N GLY A 122 -17.38 13.60 -9.70
CA GLY A 122 -18.69 13.17 -9.19
C GLY A 122 -18.76 13.07 -7.66
N GLY A 123 -17.98 13.90 -6.95
CA GLY A 123 -17.90 13.95 -5.49
C GLY A 123 -16.87 13.02 -4.85
N GLN A 124 -16.15 12.21 -5.62
CA GLN A 124 -15.17 11.25 -5.09
C GLN A 124 -13.89 11.94 -4.59
N VAL A 125 -13.48 13.04 -5.23
CA VAL A 125 -12.26 13.77 -4.90
C VAL A 125 -12.61 15.19 -4.48
N VAL A 126 -12.48 15.44 -3.19
CA VAL A 126 -12.62 16.76 -2.59
C VAL A 126 -11.30 17.12 -1.93
N PRO A 127 -10.45 17.93 -2.57
CA PRO A 127 -9.13 18.24 -2.05
C PRO A 127 -9.16 18.98 -0.72
N ASN A 128 -8.23 18.65 0.16
CA ASN A 128 -7.98 19.41 1.38
C ASN A 128 -6.72 20.25 1.19
N PHE A 129 -6.88 21.58 1.14
CA PHE A 129 -5.78 22.52 0.94
C PHE A 129 -5.45 23.21 2.25
N ILE A 130 -4.15 23.28 2.58
CA ILE A 130 -3.64 23.99 3.76
C ILE A 130 -2.65 25.03 3.27
N VAL A 131 -2.87 26.30 3.60
CA VAL A 131 -1.92 27.38 3.33
C VAL A 131 -1.14 27.67 4.61
N THR A 132 0.15 27.38 4.61
CA THR A 132 1.00 27.49 5.82
C THR A 132 1.51 28.90 6.04
N ASP A 133 1.74 29.65 4.96
CA ASP A 133 2.20 31.04 5.04
C ASP A 133 1.07 31.99 4.62
N THR A 134 0.60 32.81 5.56
CA THR A 134 -0.49 33.76 5.31
C THR A 134 -0.10 34.86 4.31
N LYS A 135 1.19 35.10 4.10
CA LYS A 135 1.67 36.08 3.11
C LYS A 135 1.33 35.67 1.67
N VAL A 136 1.31 34.37 1.38
CA VAL A 136 0.94 33.88 0.03
C VAL A 136 -0.56 33.72 -0.15
N ALA A 137 -1.34 33.64 0.93
CA ALA A 137 -2.80 33.46 0.85
C ALA A 137 -3.49 34.63 0.12
N GLY A 138 -2.98 35.85 0.27
CA GLY A 138 -3.49 37.05 -0.39
C GLY A 138 -2.98 37.28 -1.80
N ASN A 139 -2.02 36.49 -2.28
CA ASN A 139 -1.43 36.70 -3.60
C ASN A 139 -2.46 36.45 -4.71
N LYS A 140 -2.40 37.31 -5.72
CA LYS A 140 -3.33 37.27 -6.84
C LYS A 140 -2.91 36.20 -7.84
N VAL A 141 -3.92 35.50 -8.35
CA VAL A 141 -3.79 34.39 -9.27
C VAL A 141 -4.69 34.64 -10.47
N SER A 142 -4.09 34.64 -11.65
CA SER A 142 -4.77 34.66 -12.93
C SER A 142 -4.27 33.49 -13.75
N LEU A 143 -5.19 32.62 -14.17
CA LEU A 143 -4.83 31.45 -14.98
C LEU A 143 -6.00 31.02 -15.86
N ASN A 144 -5.67 30.51 -17.04
CA ASN A 144 -6.61 29.88 -17.94
C ASN A 144 -6.01 28.55 -18.40
N LEU A 145 -6.64 27.45 -18.01
CA LEU A 145 -6.21 26.09 -18.32
C LEU A 145 -7.39 25.28 -18.84
N THR A 146 -7.13 24.41 -19.79
CA THR A 146 -8.13 23.51 -20.39
C THR A 146 -7.62 22.07 -20.41
N ASP A 147 -8.50 21.13 -20.08
CA ASP A 147 -8.25 19.69 -20.10
C ASP A 147 -6.97 19.27 -19.36
N VAL A 148 -6.82 19.77 -18.13
CA VAL A 148 -5.64 19.50 -17.30
C VAL A 148 -5.96 18.56 -16.13
N PRO A 149 -5.01 17.69 -15.73
CA PRO A 149 -5.10 16.99 -14.46
C PRO A 149 -5.14 17.97 -13.29
N LEU A 150 -5.88 17.63 -12.22
CA LEU A 150 -5.95 18.43 -11.00
C LEU A 150 -4.56 18.67 -10.39
N THR A 151 -3.65 17.70 -10.44
CA THR A 151 -2.27 17.88 -9.96
C THR A 151 -1.53 18.98 -10.70
N THR A 152 -1.75 19.07 -12.00
CA THR A 152 -1.18 20.12 -12.86
C THR A 152 -1.79 21.48 -12.52
N ALA A 153 -3.10 21.56 -12.33
CA ALA A 153 -3.78 22.79 -11.94
C ALA A 153 -3.30 23.33 -10.59
N ILE A 154 -3.15 22.45 -9.58
CA ILE A 154 -2.62 22.78 -8.26
C ILE A 154 -1.21 23.38 -8.37
N ASP A 155 -0.35 22.74 -9.17
CA ASP A 155 1.03 23.19 -9.37
C ASP A 155 1.09 24.57 -10.07
N TYR A 156 0.24 24.81 -11.07
CA TYR A 156 0.15 26.13 -11.71
C TYR A 156 -0.35 27.22 -10.74
N VAL A 157 -1.40 26.93 -9.96
CA VAL A 157 -1.90 27.87 -8.93
C VAL A 157 -0.79 28.21 -7.94
N ALA A 158 -0.05 27.21 -7.45
CA ALA A 158 1.06 27.43 -6.53
C ALA A 158 2.12 28.35 -7.16
N ARG A 159 2.56 28.05 -8.39
CA ARG A 159 3.59 28.82 -9.08
C ARG A 159 3.20 30.27 -9.32
N VAL A 160 1.96 30.51 -9.80
CA VAL A 160 1.47 31.88 -10.05
C VAL A 160 1.34 32.66 -8.74
N ALA A 161 0.92 32.01 -7.65
CA ALA A 161 0.83 32.63 -6.33
C ALA A 161 2.19 32.82 -5.63
N GLY A 162 3.32 32.45 -6.24
CA GLY A 162 4.63 32.50 -5.58
C GLY A 162 4.78 31.49 -4.43
N ALA A 163 4.03 30.39 -4.49
CA ALA A 163 4.03 29.30 -3.51
C ALA A 163 4.60 28.00 -4.10
N ARG A 164 4.82 27.01 -3.23
CA ARG A 164 5.11 25.61 -3.56
C ARG A 164 4.01 24.72 -3.01
N ALA A 165 3.54 23.78 -3.82
CA ALA A 165 2.60 22.75 -3.39
C ALA A 165 3.35 21.45 -3.04
N SER A 166 3.10 20.91 -1.85
CA SER A 166 3.54 19.57 -1.44
C SER A 166 2.34 18.70 -1.10
N TYR A 167 2.45 17.40 -1.38
CA TYR A 167 1.39 16.43 -1.13
C TYR A 167 1.75 15.64 0.12
N ASP A 168 0.94 15.78 1.16
CA ASP A 168 0.96 14.92 2.34
C ASP A 168 -0.07 13.78 2.16
N GLN A 169 -0.19 12.89 3.15
CA GLN A 169 -1.12 11.77 3.18
C GLN A 169 -2.58 12.23 3.11
N HIS A 170 -2.91 13.40 3.67
CA HIS A 170 -4.29 13.87 3.82
C HIS A 170 -4.57 15.28 3.28
N ALA A 171 -3.53 16.04 2.93
CA ALA A 171 -3.68 17.41 2.47
C ALA A 171 -2.63 17.78 1.44
N VAL A 172 -2.92 18.84 0.69
CA VAL A 172 -1.93 19.53 -0.13
C VAL A 172 -1.56 20.82 0.59
N MET A 173 -0.29 20.96 0.92
CA MET A 173 0.25 22.11 1.62
C MET A 173 0.81 23.13 0.65
N PHE A 174 0.47 24.40 0.87
CA PHE A 174 1.00 25.54 0.14
C PHE A 174 1.93 26.34 1.06
N THR A 175 3.18 26.46 0.65
CA THR A 175 4.25 27.16 1.39
C THR A 175 4.86 28.24 0.50
N SER A 176 5.44 29.30 1.06
CA SER A 176 6.11 30.34 0.26
C SER A 176 7.31 29.79 -0.51
N ALA A 177 7.44 30.19 -1.78
CA ALA A 177 8.56 29.79 -2.62
C ALA A 177 9.90 30.46 -2.21
N ALA A 178 9.85 31.54 -1.43
CA ALA A 178 11.03 32.28 -1.01
C ALA A 178 11.84 31.60 0.13
N GLY A 179 11.35 30.49 0.70
CA GLY A 179 11.95 29.89 1.90
C GLY A 179 11.44 30.60 3.15
N GLY A 180 10.97 29.83 4.12
CA GLY A 180 10.61 30.32 5.46
C GLY A 180 11.85 30.53 6.31
#